data_AF-A0A5J5N2A3-F1
#
_entry.id   AF-A0A5J5N2A3-F1
#
_cell.length_a   1.000
_cell.length_b   1.000
_cell.length_c   1.000
_cell.angle_alpha   90.00
_cell.angle_beta   90.00
_cell.angle_gamma   90.00
#
_symmetry.space_group_name_H-M   'P 1'
#
loop_
_entity.id
_entity.type
_entity.pdbx_description
1 polymer ?
#
loop_
_entity_poly.entity_id
_entity_poly.type
_entity_poly.pdbx_seq_one_letter_code
_entity_poly.pdbx_strand_id
1 'polypeptide(L)'
;MAGSLSWVAGRGLWGQVPLACRSFFLGVPRLFHVRVTLPPPKVVDRWNEKRAMFGVYDNIGILGNFEKHPKELIKGPVWLRGWKGNELQRCIRKKRMVGNRMFIDDLHNLNKRISFLYKRFNRHGKHR
;
A
#
# COMPACT_ATOMS: atom_id res chain seq x y z
N MET A 1 -5.55 69.35 -68.08
CA MET A 1 -4.50 68.56 -67.40
C MET A 1 -5.20 67.60 -66.46
N ALA A 2 -5.13 66.30 -66.77
CA ALA A 2 -5.99 65.26 -66.27
C ALA A 2 -5.17 64.12 -65.64
N GLY A 3 -5.70 63.56 -64.55
CA GLY A 3 -5.35 62.24 -63.98
C GLY A 3 -3.96 62.15 -63.36
N SER A 4 -3.68 61.36 -62.33
CA SER A 4 -4.36 60.22 -61.69
C SER A 4 -3.57 59.98 -60.37
N LEU A 5 -4.22 59.87 -59.21
CA LEU A 5 -4.61 58.61 -58.57
C LEU A 5 -3.58 57.48 -58.73
N SER A 6 -2.88 57.17 -57.63
CA SER A 6 -2.93 55.87 -56.94
C SER A 6 -1.61 55.61 -56.23
N TRP A 7 -1.63 55.58 -54.90
CA TRP A 7 -0.96 54.51 -54.13
C TRP A 7 -1.88 54.23 -52.93
N VAL A 8 -3.04 53.67 -53.28
CA VAL A 8 -3.84 52.85 -52.36
C VAL A 8 -2.99 51.62 -52.03
N ALA A 9 -2.59 51.46 -50.78
CA ALA A 9 -2.53 50.18 -50.06
C ALA A 9 -1.69 50.38 -48.79
N GLY A 10 -2.30 50.17 -47.63
CA GLY A 10 -1.56 50.13 -46.37
C GLY A 10 -2.28 50.74 -45.17
N ARG A 11 -3.55 51.12 -45.29
CA ARG A 11 -4.43 51.28 -44.12
C ARG A 11 -5.50 50.19 -44.18
N GLY A 12 -5.40 49.25 -43.25
CA GLY A 12 -6.43 48.25 -43.05
C GLY A 12 -5.87 47.02 -42.38
N LEU A 13 -6.41 46.71 -41.20
CA LEU A 13 -6.40 45.39 -40.56
C LEU A 13 -5.22 45.01 -39.64
N TRP A 14 -4.75 45.95 -38.81
CA TRP A 14 -4.04 45.57 -37.55
C TRP A 14 -4.64 46.24 -36.30
N GLY A 15 -5.85 46.78 -36.39
CA GLY A 15 -6.53 47.51 -35.30
C GLY A 15 -7.53 46.70 -34.47
N GLN A 16 -7.77 45.42 -34.80
CA GLN A 16 -8.70 44.57 -34.05
C GLN A 16 -8.25 43.12 -34.06
N VAL A 17 -7.17 42.83 -33.33
CA VAL A 17 -7.07 41.50 -32.71
C VAL A 17 -7.42 41.76 -31.25
N PRO A 18 -8.53 41.24 -30.72
CA PRO A 18 -8.70 41.25 -29.28
C PRO A 18 -7.46 40.54 -28.75
N LEU A 19 -6.79 41.11 -27.76
CA LEU A 19 -5.86 40.39 -26.90
C LEU A 19 -6.67 39.31 -26.16
N ALA A 20 -7.18 38.33 -26.88
CA ALA A 20 -7.52 37.01 -26.39
C ALA A 20 -6.21 36.26 -26.18
N CYS A 21 -5.29 36.87 -25.45
CA CYS A 21 -4.43 36.13 -24.55
C CYS A 21 -5.40 35.47 -23.57
N ARG A 22 -5.96 34.32 -23.97
CA ARG A 22 -6.41 33.34 -22.98
C ARG A 22 -5.21 33.20 -22.08
N SER A 23 -5.34 33.72 -20.86
CA SER A 23 -4.46 33.38 -19.77
C SER A 23 -4.54 31.87 -19.67
N PHE A 24 -3.61 31.17 -20.31
CA PHE A 24 -3.31 29.80 -19.98
C PHE A 24 -2.79 29.88 -18.56
N PHE A 25 -3.71 29.88 -17.60
CA PHE A 25 -3.43 29.44 -16.26
C PHE A 25 -3.01 27.99 -16.44
N LEU A 26 -1.72 27.78 -16.67
CA LEU A 26 -1.05 26.55 -16.28
C LEU A 26 -1.19 26.52 -14.77
N GLY A 27 -2.36 26.04 -14.32
CA GLY A 27 -2.73 26.03 -12.92
C GLY A 27 -1.53 25.49 -12.16
N VAL A 28 -1.04 26.29 -11.19
CA VAL A 28 0.11 25.94 -10.36
C VAL A 28 -0.05 24.46 -10.01
N PRO A 29 0.87 23.58 -10.45
CA PRO A 29 0.73 22.16 -10.16
C PRO A 29 0.64 22.08 -8.66
N ARG A 30 -0.52 21.66 -8.19
CA ARG A 30 -0.85 21.61 -6.78
C ARG A 30 0.22 20.71 -6.12
N LEU A 31 1.19 21.34 -5.45
CA LEU A 31 2.17 20.79 -4.50
C LEU A 31 1.51 20.12 -3.27
N PHE A 32 0.28 19.62 -3.38
CA PHE A 32 -0.58 19.26 -2.25
C PHE A 32 -0.37 17.82 -1.75
N HIS A 33 0.46 17.00 -2.43
CA HIS A 33 0.76 15.62 -2.01
C HIS A 33 2.12 15.44 -1.33
N VAL A 34 2.98 16.47 -1.32
CA VAL A 34 4.30 16.39 -0.67
C VAL A 34 4.30 17.36 0.49
N ARG A 35 4.63 16.86 1.69
CA ARG A 35 4.82 17.72 2.86
C ARG A 35 5.99 18.66 2.58
N VAL A 36 5.74 19.96 2.63
CA VAL A 36 6.73 21.02 2.39
C VAL A 36 7.73 21.13 3.54
N THR A 37 7.33 20.71 4.74
CA THR A 37 8.17 20.71 5.95
C THR A 37 8.80 19.35 6.19
N LEU A 38 10.06 19.35 6.62
CA LEU A 38 10.72 18.14 7.12
C LEU A 38 9.95 17.58 8.34
N PRO A 39 9.76 16.26 8.43
CA PRO A 39 9.20 15.66 9.63
C PRO A 39 10.15 15.88 10.82
N PRO A 40 9.63 15.95 12.04
CA PRO A 40 10.47 16.06 13.23
C PRO A 40 11.40 14.85 13.34
N PRO A 41 12.61 15.02 13.92
CA PRO A 41 13.54 13.91 14.12
C PRO A 41 12.91 12.87 15.03
N LYS A 42 12.92 11.60 14.58
CA LYS A 42 12.39 10.49 15.37
C LYS A 42 13.47 9.99 16.31
N VAL A 43 13.44 10.48 17.55
CA VAL A 43 14.29 9.96 18.62
C VAL A 43 13.82 8.54 18.98
N VAL A 44 14.73 7.58 18.96
CA VAL A 44 14.44 6.17 19.21
C VAL A 44 15.43 5.63 20.23
N ASP A 45 14.95 5.32 21.43
CA ASP A 45 15.76 4.69 22.47
C ASP A 45 16.15 3.25 22.10
N ARG A 46 17.46 3.00 21.97
CA ARG A 46 18.01 1.70 21.59
C ARG A 46 18.06 0.71 22.74
N TRP A 47 18.03 1.18 23.98
CA TRP A 47 18.17 0.39 25.21
C TRP A 47 16.88 0.27 26.00
N ASN A 48 15.74 0.35 25.31
CA ASN A 48 14.47 0.06 25.95
C ASN A 48 14.41 -1.42 26.41
N GLU A 49 13.64 -1.68 27.45
CA GLU A 49 13.51 -3.02 28.06
C GLU A 49 13.17 -4.09 27.01
N LYS A 50 12.25 -3.79 26.09
CA LYS A 50 11.83 -4.72 25.03
C LYS A 50 12.95 -5.12 24.06
N ARG A 51 13.89 -4.21 23.74
CA ARG A 51 15.03 -4.52 22.87
C ARG A 51 16.16 -5.15 23.65
N ALA A 52 16.43 -4.65 24.86
CA ALA A 52 17.46 -5.19 25.73
C ALA A 52 17.19 -6.67 26.07
N MET A 53 15.92 -7.03 26.33
CA MET A 53 15.52 -8.39 26.70
C MET A 53 15.00 -9.23 25.52
N PHE A 54 15.17 -8.78 24.27
CA PHE A 54 14.68 -9.52 23.11
C PHE A 54 15.50 -10.79 22.87
N GLY A 55 14.84 -11.95 22.75
CA GLY A 55 15.47 -13.23 22.40
C GLY A 55 16.13 -13.99 23.55
N VAL A 56 16.05 -13.48 24.79
CA VAL A 56 16.70 -14.08 25.97
C VAL A 56 16.35 -15.55 26.18
N TYR A 57 15.10 -15.95 25.93
CA TYR A 57 14.60 -17.31 26.20
C TYR A 57 14.38 -18.17 24.94
N ASP A 58 14.99 -17.83 23.80
CA ASP A 58 14.77 -18.55 22.54
C ASP A 58 15.33 -19.99 22.56
N ASN A 59 16.41 -20.21 23.31
CA ASN A 59 17.09 -21.51 23.41
C ASN A 59 16.70 -22.32 24.67
N ILE A 60 15.56 -21.99 25.29
CA ILE A 60 15.09 -22.65 26.53
C ILE A 60 14.96 -24.17 26.39
N GLY A 61 14.67 -24.68 25.19
CA GLY A 61 14.59 -26.12 24.95
C GLY A 61 15.94 -26.81 25.13
N ILE A 62 16.99 -26.29 24.49
CA ILE A 62 18.33 -26.92 24.50
C ILE A 62 18.98 -26.78 25.88
N LEU A 63 18.84 -25.62 26.52
CA LEU A 63 19.47 -25.33 27.81
C LEU A 63 18.62 -25.74 29.02
N GLY A 64 17.33 -26.02 28.82
CA GLY A 64 16.36 -26.34 29.86
C GLY A 64 15.79 -27.76 29.72
N ASN A 65 16.65 -28.74 29.40
CA ASN A 65 16.30 -30.16 29.36
C ASN A 65 15.07 -30.52 28.50
N PHE A 66 14.78 -29.72 27.48
CA PHE A 66 13.61 -29.84 26.60
C PHE A 66 12.25 -29.82 27.32
N GLU A 67 12.13 -29.22 28.50
CA GLU A 67 10.85 -29.09 29.23
C GLU A 67 9.80 -28.29 28.44
N LYS A 68 10.24 -27.30 27.67
CA LYS A 68 9.39 -26.42 26.86
C LYS A 68 9.97 -26.20 25.47
N HIS A 69 9.09 -26.20 24.46
CA HIS A 69 9.49 -25.88 23.10
C HIS A 69 9.30 -24.37 22.81
N PRO A 70 10.25 -23.66 22.18
CA PRO A 70 10.17 -22.21 21.93
C PRO A 70 8.90 -21.73 21.22
N LYS A 71 8.29 -22.59 20.39
CA LYS A 71 6.98 -22.37 19.75
C LYS A 71 5.85 -21.99 20.72
N GLU A 72 5.93 -22.42 21.99
CA GLU A 72 4.94 -22.15 23.03
C GLU A 72 5.07 -20.74 23.60
N LEU A 73 6.28 -20.15 23.54
CA LEU A 73 6.55 -18.78 23.99
C LEU A 73 5.98 -17.72 23.03
N ILE A 74 5.74 -18.10 21.77
CA ILE A 74 5.25 -17.19 20.74
C ILE A 74 3.81 -16.75 21.07
N LYS A 75 3.65 -15.44 21.29
CA LYS A 75 2.34 -14.80 21.45
C LYS A 75 1.75 -14.48 20.07
N GLY A 76 0.47 -14.78 19.90
CA GLY A 76 -0.24 -14.50 18.64
C GLY A 76 -1.49 -15.36 18.46
N PRO A 77 -2.11 -15.30 17.27
CA PRO A 77 -3.29 -16.09 16.96
C PRO A 77 -3.04 -17.59 17.14
N VAL A 78 -3.93 -18.28 17.84
CA VAL A 78 -3.77 -19.71 18.17
C VAL A 78 -3.59 -20.57 16.92
N TRP A 79 -4.22 -20.19 15.81
CA TRP A 79 -4.10 -20.90 14.54
C TRP A 79 -2.76 -20.67 13.80
N LEU A 80 -1.87 -19.81 14.30
CA LEU A 80 -0.54 -19.53 13.71
C LEU A 80 0.65 -19.86 14.64
N ARG A 81 0.42 -20.13 15.92
CA ARG A 81 1.53 -20.43 16.85
C ARG A 81 2.28 -21.68 16.40
N GLY A 82 3.58 -21.55 16.20
CA GLY A 82 4.47 -22.64 15.78
C GLY A 82 4.16 -23.22 14.40
N TRP A 83 3.48 -22.48 13.52
CA TRP A 83 3.09 -22.99 12.20
C TRP A 83 3.33 -21.94 11.10
N LYS A 84 3.88 -22.36 9.96
CA LYS A 84 4.13 -21.52 8.79
C LYS A 84 3.46 -22.14 7.56
N GLY A 85 2.86 -21.29 6.72
CA GLY A 85 2.30 -21.70 5.45
C GLY A 85 1.80 -20.51 4.62
N ASN A 86 1.40 -20.80 3.39
CA ASN A 86 0.93 -19.79 2.45
C ASN A 86 -0.44 -19.21 2.88
N GLU A 87 -0.90 -18.17 2.17
CA GLU A 87 -2.17 -17.53 2.51
C GLU A 87 -3.36 -18.50 2.48
N LEU A 88 -3.45 -19.36 1.46
CA LEU A 88 -4.53 -20.34 1.32
C LEU A 88 -4.55 -21.31 2.51
N GLN A 89 -3.40 -21.86 2.87
CA GLN A 89 -3.24 -22.76 4.02
C GLN A 89 -3.58 -22.05 5.34
N ARG A 90 -3.17 -20.78 5.51
CA ARG A 90 -3.57 -19.95 6.67
C ARG A 90 -5.07 -19.78 6.77
N CYS A 91 -5.74 -19.48 5.65
CA CYS A 91 -7.19 -19.30 5.61
C CYS A 91 -7.93 -20.60 5.94
N ILE A 92 -7.51 -21.73 5.35
CA ILE A 92 -8.09 -23.05 5.63
C ILE A 92 -7.91 -23.41 7.11
N ARG A 93 -6.72 -23.20 7.66
CA ARG A 93 -6.42 -23.49 9.07
C ARG A 93 -7.23 -22.60 10.01
N LYS A 94 -7.34 -21.29 9.72
CA LYS A 94 -8.18 -20.36 10.48
C LYS A 94 -9.65 -20.82 10.45
N LYS A 95 -10.19 -21.15 9.28
CA LYS A 95 -11.56 -21.68 9.14
C LYS A 95 -11.77 -22.92 9.99
N ARG A 96 -10.84 -23.89 9.95
CA ARG A 96 -10.96 -25.14 10.73
C ARG A 96 -10.88 -24.93 12.24
N MET A 97 -10.00 -24.04 12.71
CA MET A 97 -9.74 -23.88 14.14
C MET A 97 -10.68 -22.88 14.83
N VAL A 98 -11.08 -21.82 14.13
CA VAL A 98 -11.86 -20.73 14.73
C VAL A 98 -13.12 -20.37 13.95
N GLY A 99 -13.41 -21.05 12.85
CA GLY A 99 -14.57 -20.76 12.00
C GLY A 99 -15.89 -20.76 12.76
N ASN A 100 -16.10 -21.73 13.67
CA ASN A 100 -17.36 -21.86 14.41
C ASN A 100 -17.68 -20.68 15.33
N ARG A 101 -16.67 -19.88 15.72
CA ARG A 101 -16.81 -18.71 16.60
C ARG A 101 -16.55 -17.38 15.90
N MET A 102 -16.39 -17.39 14.57
CA MET A 102 -16.22 -16.17 13.79
C MET A 102 -17.58 -15.50 13.54
N PHE A 103 -17.57 -14.18 13.35
CA PHE A 103 -18.72 -13.46 12.85
C PHE A 103 -19.12 -13.97 11.46
N ILE A 104 -20.42 -13.91 11.16
CA ILE A 104 -21.00 -14.45 9.93
C ILE A 104 -20.36 -13.80 8.70
N ASP A 105 -20.20 -12.47 8.70
CA ASP A 105 -19.60 -11.73 7.60
C ASP A 105 -18.13 -12.08 7.38
N ASP A 106 -17.38 -12.24 8.48
CA ASP A 106 -15.97 -12.63 8.43
C ASP A 106 -15.80 -14.05 7.90
N LEU A 107 -16.68 -14.97 8.30
CA LEU A 107 -16.69 -16.34 7.81
C LEU A 107 -17.03 -16.36 6.31
N HIS A 108 -18.04 -15.60 5.90
CA HIS A 108 -18.43 -15.44 4.51
C HIS A 108 -17.28 -14.90 3.66
N ASN A 109 -16.60 -13.84 4.12
CA ASN A 109 -15.44 -13.26 3.44
C ASN A 109 -14.24 -14.23 3.40
N LEU A 110 -14.00 -14.98 4.48
CA LEU A 110 -12.97 -16.01 4.52
C LEU A 110 -13.23 -17.11 3.49
N ASN A 111 -14.48 -17.56 3.36
CA ASN A 111 -14.87 -18.55 2.35
C ASN A 111 -14.67 -18.03 0.93
N LYS A 112 -15.06 -16.77 0.65
CA LYS A 112 -14.79 -16.13 -0.65
C LYS A 112 -13.29 -16.08 -0.94
N ARG A 113 -12.47 -15.73 0.06
CA ARG A 113 -11.01 -15.67 -0.10
C ARG A 113 -10.40 -17.05 -0.38
N ILE A 114 -10.83 -18.09 0.32
CA ILE A 114 -10.39 -19.47 0.09
C ILE A 114 -10.75 -19.91 -1.34
N SER A 115 -11.98 -19.67 -1.78
CA SER A 115 -12.44 -20.01 -3.15
C SER A 115 -11.63 -19.27 -4.22
N PHE A 116 -11.37 -17.98 -4.03
CA PHE A 116 -10.52 -17.20 -4.93
C PHE A 116 -9.10 -17.76 -5.01
N LEU A 117 -8.45 -17.97 -3.86
CA LEU A 117 -7.07 -18.44 -3.81
C LEU A 117 -6.91 -19.85 -4.37
N TYR A 118 -7.87 -20.73 -4.12
CA TYR A 118 -7.88 -22.07 -4.70
C TYR A 118 -7.92 -22.02 -6.24
N LYS A 119 -8.81 -21.19 -6.81
CA LYS A 119 -8.86 -20.99 -8.27
C LYS A 119 -7.56 -20.36 -8.78
N ARG A 120 -7.05 -19.33 -8.10
CA ARG A 120 -5.83 -18.62 -8.51
C ARG A 120 -4.63 -19.55 -8.55
N PHE A 121 -4.33 -20.26 -7.48
CA PHE A 121 -3.12 -21.09 -7.40
C PHE A 121 -3.17 -22.34 -8.28
N ASN A 122 -4.35 -22.94 -8.49
CA ASN A 122 -4.45 -24.21 -9.21
C ASN A 122 -4.78 -24.05 -10.70
N ARG A 123 -5.35 -22.91 -11.11
CA ARG A 123 -5.77 -22.67 -12.51
C ARG A 123 -4.98 -21.59 -13.23
N HIS A 124 -4.32 -20.70 -12.49
CA HIS A 124 -3.58 -19.58 -13.08
C HIS A 124 -2.12 -19.59 -12.60
N GLY A 125 -1.19 -19.45 -13.52
CA GLY A 125 0.24 -19.39 -13.20
C GLY A 125 1.06 -19.22 -14.46
N LYS A 126 2.20 -18.56 -14.36
CA LYS A 126 3.16 -18.47 -15.48
C LYS A 126 3.91 -19.79 -15.66
N HIS A 127 4.28 -20.40 -14.54
CA HIS A 127 4.97 -21.67 -14.49
C HIS A 127 3.95 -22.74 -14.12
N ARG A 128 3.90 -23.81 -14.91
CA ARG A 128 3.01 -24.95 -14.70
C ARG A 128 3.70 -26.21 -15.17
#